data_AF-A0A955QRF4-F1
#
_entry.id   AF-A0A955QRF4-F1
#
_cell.length_a   1.000
_cell.length_b   1.000
_cell.length_c   1.000
_cell.angle_alpha   90.00
_cell.angle_beta   90.00
_cell.angle_gamma   90.00
#
_symmetry.space_group_name_H-M   'P 1'
#
loop_
_entity.id
_entity.type
_entity.pdbx_description
1 polymer ?
#
loop_
_entity_poly.entity_id
_entity_poly.type
_entity_poly.pdbx_seq_one_letter_code
_entity_poly.pdbx_strand_id
1 'polypeptide(L)'
;MGYRIDLALNGQEAIQASQTTRYDLILMDCQMPEMDGFQATQKIRQGERVNNEGFEETSDASSTESPPTPDSSLHGPPRPRVPILALTANALESDRERCLKAGMDDFLTKPVRFEHLKAKLELWLTPTAEQIDAHDASHSRNS
;
A
#
# COMPACT_ATOMS: atom_id res chain seq x y z
N MET A 1 20.47 10.03 5.38
CA MET A 1 19.11 9.60 4.99
C MET A 1 19.23 9.01 3.60
N GLY A 2 19.21 7.67 3.51
CA GLY A 2 19.26 6.95 2.23
C GLY A 2 17.93 6.27 2.01
N TYR A 3 17.14 6.76 1.05
CA TYR A 3 15.96 6.06 0.57
C TYR A 3 16.36 5.23 -0.64
N ARG A 4 15.85 3.99 -0.73
CA ARG A 4 15.87 3.24 -1.98
C ARG A 4 14.65 3.66 -2.78
N ILE A 5 14.88 4.00 -4.05
CA ILE A 5 13.84 4.48 -4.95
C ILE A 5 13.85 3.56 -6.16
N ASP A 6 12.69 2.98 -6.43
CA ASP A 6 12.39 2.33 -7.69
C ASP A 6 11.46 3.24 -8.49
N LEU A 7 11.64 3.26 -9.82
CA LEU A 7 10.84 4.09 -10.71
C LEU A 7 9.89 3.20 -11.52
N ALA A 8 8.64 3.60 -11.57
CA ALA A 8 7.63 3.09 -12.50
C ALA A 8 7.21 4.24 -13.43
N LEU A 9 7.19 3.98 -14.73
CA LEU A 9 6.95 4.99 -15.77
C LEU A 9 5.48 5.13 -16.15
N ASN A 10 4.62 4.22 -15.66
CA ASN A 10 3.18 4.22 -15.90
C ASN A 10 2.43 3.45 -14.79
N GLY A 11 1.10 3.49 -14.82
CA GLY A 11 0.27 2.80 -13.85
C GLY A 11 0.43 1.27 -13.83
N GLN A 12 0.74 0.64 -14.95
CA GLN A 12 0.88 -0.82 -15.04
C GLN A 12 2.18 -1.31 -14.38
N GLU A 13 3.29 -0.62 -14.62
CA GLU A 13 4.56 -0.88 -13.93
C GLU A 13 4.42 -0.66 -12.41
N ALA A 14 3.70 0.37 -12.00
CA ALA A 14 3.47 0.65 -10.58
C ALA A 14 2.66 -0.47 -9.90
N ILE A 15 1.62 -0.98 -10.56
CA ILE A 15 0.86 -2.14 -10.07
C ILE A 15 1.78 -3.36 -9.94
N GLN A 16 2.53 -3.70 -11.00
CA GLN A 16 3.40 -4.86 -10.99
C GLN A 16 4.47 -4.76 -9.89
N ALA A 17 5.13 -3.60 -9.78
CA ALA A 17 6.14 -3.35 -8.75
C ALA A 17 5.55 -3.50 -7.35
N SER A 18 4.35 -2.96 -7.08
CA SER A 18 3.68 -3.08 -5.78
C SER A 18 3.29 -4.51 -5.39
N GLN A 19 3.14 -5.40 -6.37
CA GLN A 19 2.82 -6.81 -6.15
C GLN A 19 4.08 -7.64 -5.84
N THR A 20 5.22 -7.29 -6.46
CA THR A 20 6.47 -8.03 -6.33
C THR A 20 7.36 -7.51 -5.20
N THR A 21 7.28 -6.22 -4.90
CA THR A 21 8.13 -5.53 -3.95
C THR A 21 7.28 -4.87 -2.86
N ARG A 22 7.71 -5.00 -1.61
CA ARG A 22 7.10 -4.25 -0.51
C ARG A 22 7.71 -2.86 -0.45
N TYR A 23 6.87 -1.86 -0.68
CA TYR A 23 7.22 -0.46 -0.49
C TYR A 23 6.66 0.03 0.83
N ASP A 24 7.42 0.87 1.53
CA ASP A 24 6.97 1.58 2.72
C ASP A 24 6.12 2.80 2.37
N LEU A 25 6.25 3.30 1.13
CA LEU A 25 5.51 4.44 0.60
C LEU A 25 5.57 4.45 -0.93
N ILE A 26 4.47 4.83 -1.57
CA ILE A 26 4.38 5.04 -3.02
C ILE A 26 4.02 6.50 -3.30
N LEU A 27 4.82 7.18 -4.13
CA LEU A 27 4.45 8.45 -4.74
C LEU A 27 3.83 8.16 -6.11
N MET A 28 2.56 8.50 -6.29
CA MET A 28 1.79 8.12 -7.48
C MET A 28 1.37 9.36 -8.28
N ASP A 29 1.81 9.46 -9.54
CA ASP A 29 1.33 10.52 -10.42
C ASP A 29 -0.14 10.31 -10.81
N CYS A 30 -1.00 11.31 -10.58
CA CYS A 30 -2.41 11.27 -11.01
C CYS A 30 -2.58 11.27 -12.54
N GLN A 31 -1.63 11.82 -13.28
CA GLN A 31 -1.70 11.97 -14.73
C GLN A 31 -0.55 11.19 -15.36
N MET A 32 -0.84 9.97 -15.82
CA MET A 32 0.10 9.11 -16.53
C MET A 32 -0.49 8.67 -17.87
N PRO A 33 0.34 8.37 -18.88
CA PRO A 33 -0.11 7.77 -20.13
C PRO A 33 -0.73 6.38 -19.91
N GLU A 34 -1.65 6.01 -20.79
CA GLU A 34 -2.34 4.69 -20.87
C GLU A 34 -3.23 4.35 -19.68
N MET A 35 -2.69 4.35 -18.47
CA MET A 35 -3.39 4.12 -17.21
C MET A 35 -3.03 5.22 -16.21
N ASP A 36 -4.05 5.95 -15.76
CA ASP A 36 -3.86 7.03 -14.81
C ASP A 36 -3.59 6.52 -13.38
N GLY A 37 -3.06 7.40 -12.52
CA GLY A 37 -2.75 7.04 -11.14
C GLY A 37 -3.99 6.63 -10.33
N PHE A 38 -5.18 7.13 -10.66
CA PHE A 38 -6.40 6.75 -9.95
C PHE A 38 -6.77 5.29 -10.22
N GLN A 39 -6.72 4.87 -11.49
CA GLN A 39 -6.93 3.48 -11.90
C GLN A 39 -5.86 2.56 -11.33
N ALA A 40 -4.60 3.00 -11.34
CA ALA A 40 -3.49 2.24 -10.76
C ALA A 40 -3.70 2.01 -9.26
N THR A 41 -3.99 3.07 -8.50
CA THR A 41 -4.29 2.96 -7.06
C THR A 41 -5.45 2.02 -6.79
N GLN A 42 -6.56 2.12 -7.54
CA GLN A 42 -7.71 1.23 -7.36
C GLN A 42 -7.32 -0.24 -7.51
N LYS A 43 -6.50 -0.59 -8.51
CA LYS A 43 -6.01 -1.96 -8.72
C LYS A 43 -5.06 -2.43 -7.63
N ILE A 44 -4.16 -1.57 -7.16
CA ILE A 44 -3.27 -1.87 -6.03
C ILE A 44 -4.12 -2.19 -4.78
N ARG A 45 -5.11 -1.35 -4.46
CA ARG A 45 -6.01 -1.56 -3.31
C ARG A 45 -6.89 -2.80 -3.45
N GLN A 46 -7.27 -3.19 -4.66
CA GLN A 46 -7.99 -4.45 -4.90
C GLN A 46 -7.10 -5.66 -4.58
N GLY A 47 -5.84 -5.64 -5.03
CA GLY A 47 -4.88 -6.72 -4.76
C GLY A 47 -4.53 -6.88 -3.27
N GLU A 48 -4.54 -5.80 -2.50
CA GLU A 48 -4.34 -5.85 -1.04
C GLU A 48 -5.42 -6.65 -0.30
N ARG A 49 -6.67 -6.67 -0.81
CA ARG A 49 -7.78 -7.41 -0.19
C ARG A 49 -7.64 -8.92 -0.41
N VAL A 50 -7.21 -9.31 -1.61
CA VAL A 50 -7.02 -10.72 -1.98
C VAL A 50 -5.83 -11.33 -1.24
N ASN A 51 -4.76 -10.56 -1.00
CA ASN A 51 -3.60 -11.05 -0.24
C ASN A 51 -3.83 -11.20 1.27
N ASN A 52 -4.96 -10.71 1.79
CA ASN A 52 -5.36 -10.87 3.19
C ASN A 52 -6.33 -12.06 3.39
N GLU A 53 -6.78 -12.69 2.31
CA GLU A 53 -7.60 -13.91 2.32
C GLU A 53 -6.77 -15.02 1.67
N GLY A 54 -6.15 -15.87 2.50
CA GLY A 54 -5.29 -16.97 2.04
C GLY A 54 -6.00 -17.86 1.03
N PHE A 55 -5.27 -18.25 -0.01
CA PHE A 55 -5.68 -19.25 -1.00
C PHE A 55 -6.12 -20.55 -0.30
N GLU A 56 -7.39 -20.92 -0.44
CA GLU A 56 -7.80 -22.32 -0.37
C GLU A 56 -7.69 -22.91 -1.78
N GLU A 57 -6.58 -23.59 -2.03
CA GLU A 57 -6.43 -24.48 -3.17
C GLU A 57 -6.89 -25.87 -2.72
N THR A 58 -8.16 -26.20 -2.96
CA THR A 58 -8.58 -27.60 -3.07
C THR A 58 -9.36 -27.77 -4.37
N SER A 59 -8.60 -28.07 -5.41
CA SER A 59 -9.05 -29.01 -6.41
C SER A 59 -9.38 -30.33 -5.72
N ASP A 60 -10.65 -30.55 -5.36
CA ASP A 60 -11.41 -31.69 -5.85
C ASP A 60 -12.82 -31.75 -5.27
N ALA A 61 -13.66 -32.40 -6.07
CA ALA A 61 -15.10 -32.56 -5.97
C ALA A 61 -15.72 -32.82 -4.58
N SER A 62 -16.95 -32.34 -4.49
CA SER A 62 -18.09 -32.95 -3.77
C SER A 62 -18.32 -32.54 -2.32
N SER A 63 -19.56 -32.06 -2.11
CA SER A 63 -20.33 -32.10 -0.86
C SER A 63 -20.03 -31.07 0.22
N THR A 64 -20.96 -30.12 0.34
CA THR A 64 -21.58 -29.67 1.61
C THR A 64 -20.67 -29.60 2.85
N GLU A 65 -19.77 -28.62 2.92
CA GLU A 65 -19.21 -28.18 4.21
C GLU A 65 -19.29 -26.66 4.32
N SER A 66 -19.76 -26.20 5.47
CA SER A 66 -19.86 -24.78 5.84
C SER A 66 -18.51 -24.08 5.68
N PRO A 67 -18.48 -22.77 5.37
CA PRO A 67 -17.23 -22.03 5.22
C PRO A 67 -16.37 -22.19 6.47
N PRO A 68 -15.06 -22.48 6.35
CA PRO A 68 -14.17 -22.61 7.49
C PRO A 68 -14.14 -21.27 8.24
N THR A 69 -14.48 -21.31 9.53
CA THR A 69 -14.21 -20.18 10.42
C THR A 69 -12.70 -19.98 10.47
N PRO A 70 -12.17 -18.77 10.18
CA PRO A 70 -10.73 -18.53 10.22
C PRO A 70 -10.26 -18.71 11.66
N ASP A 71 -9.47 -19.75 11.91
CA ASP A 71 -8.67 -19.88 13.13
C ASP A 71 -7.66 -18.73 13.14
N SER A 72 -7.94 -17.75 14.02
CA SER A 72 -7.20 -16.49 14.17
C SER A 72 -5.82 -16.65 14.80
N SER A 73 -5.35 -17.88 15.05
CA SER A 73 -4.07 -18.15 15.70
C SER A 73 -2.91 -18.52 14.75
N LEU A 74 -3.19 -18.83 13.48
CA LEU A 74 -2.17 -19.25 12.49
C LEU A 74 -1.86 -18.23 11.39
N HIS A 75 -2.66 -17.17 11.28
CA HIS A 75 -2.39 -16.08 10.33
C HIS A 75 -1.64 -14.97 11.07
N GLY A 76 -0.41 -14.66 10.59
CA GLY A 76 0.31 -13.48 11.05
C GLY A 76 -0.55 -12.21 10.91
N PRO A 77 -0.22 -11.11 11.62
CA PRO A 77 -1.06 -9.93 11.64
C PRO A 77 -1.36 -9.43 10.21
N PRO A 78 -2.59 -8.95 9.94
CA PRO A 78 -2.96 -8.41 8.63
C PRO A 78 -1.96 -7.32 8.24
N ARG A 79 -1.47 -7.37 7.00
CA ARG A 79 -0.41 -6.47 6.56
C ARG A 79 -0.96 -5.05 6.51
N PRO A 80 -0.28 -4.06 7.11
CA PRO A 80 -0.69 -2.66 6.96
C PRO A 80 -0.62 -2.27 5.49
N ARG A 81 -1.61 -1.49 5.04
CA ARG A 81 -1.67 -1.00 3.66
C ARG A 81 -0.52 -0.05 3.38
N VAL A 82 0.07 -0.12 2.19
CA VAL A 82 1.13 0.81 1.79
C VAL A 82 0.54 2.22 1.61
N PRO A 83 1.10 3.27 2.22
CA PRO A 83 0.71 4.64 1.94
C PRO A 83 0.94 5.01 0.46
N ILE A 84 -0.10 5.53 -0.20
CA ILE A 84 -0.05 6.02 -1.58
C ILE A 84 -0.35 7.51 -1.57
N LEU A 85 0.66 8.32 -1.89
CA LEU A 85 0.56 9.78 -1.93
C LEU A 85 0.48 10.24 -3.39
N ALA A 86 -0.59 10.95 -3.72
CA ALA A 86 -0.85 11.46 -5.05
C ALA A 86 0.11 12.60 -5.43
N LEU A 87 0.57 12.66 -6.68
CA LEU A 87 1.21 13.84 -7.27
C LEU A 87 0.19 14.50 -8.21
N THR A 88 -0.41 15.60 -7.76
CA THR A 88 -1.48 16.30 -8.48
C THR A 88 -0.95 17.54 -9.21
N ALA A 89 -1.57 17.94 -10.32
CA ALA A 89 -1.20 19.17 -11.02
C ALA A 89 -1.72 20.44 -10.32
N ASN A 90 -2.77 20.31 -9.51
CA ASN A 90 -3.48 21.39 -8.84
C ASN A 90 -3.86 20.98 -7.39
N ALA A 91 -4.23 21.97 -6.59
CA ALA A 91 -4.59 21.79 -5.17
C ALA A 91 -6.09 21.99 -4.91
N LEU A 92 -6.95 21.76 -5.92
CA LEU A 92 -8.38 21.98 -5.76
C LEU A 92 -9.00 20.86 -4.91
N GLU A 93 -10.04 21.18 -4.14
CA GLU A 93 -10.73 20.20 -3.29
C GLU A 93 -11.31 19.04 -4.10
N SER A 94 -11.75 19.31 -5.34
CA SER A 94 -12.23 18.27 -6.26
C SER A 94 -11.17 17.21 -6.59
N ASP A 95 -9.90 17.60 -6.72
CA ASP A 95 -8.81 16.67 -7.01
C ASP A 95 -8.46 15.86 -5.78
N ARG A 96 -8.47 16.50 -4.61
CA ARG A 96 -8.31 15.83 -3.32
C ARG A 96 -9.38 14.76 -3.13
N GLU A 97 -10.65 15.10 -3.36
CA GLU A 97 -11.76 14.16 -3.23
C GLU A 97 -11.61 12.97 -4.19
N ARG A 98 -11.18 13.22 -5.43
CA ARG A 98 -10.93 12.17 -6.42
C ARG A 98 -9.79 11.24 -5.99
N CYS A 99 -8.70 11.78 -5.43
CA CYS A 99 -7.59 10.97 -4.89
C CYS A 99 -8.06 10.06 -3.76
N LEU A 100 -8.80 10.61 -2.79
CA LEU A 100 -9.34 9.84 -1.66
C LEU A 100 -10.32 8.76 -2.12
N LYS A 101 -11.20 9.05 -3.08
CA LYS A 101 -12.13 8.08 -3.68
C LYS A 101 -11.41 6.94 -4.40
N ALA A 102 -10.24 7.20 -5.00
CA ALA A 102 -9.42 6.16 -5.62
C ALA A 102 -8.70 5.27 -4.60
N GLY A 103 -8.59 5.72 -3.34
CA GLY A 103 -7.90 5.00 -2.26
C GLY A 103 -6.46 5.48 -2.00
N MET A 104 -6.13 6.71 -2.41
CA MET A 104 -4.89 7.40 -2.03
C MET A 104 -5.04 7.99 -0.63
N ASP A 105 -3.96 8.07 0.13
CA ASP A 105 -3.99 8.48 1.54
C ASP A 105 -3.68 9.97 1.74
N ASP A 106 -2.93 10.56 0.80
CA ASP A 106 -2.54 11.97 0.83
C ASP A 106 -2.16 12.46 -0.57
N PHE A 107 -1.74 13.72 -0.68
CA PHE A 107 -1.29 14.31 -1.94
C PHE A 107 -0.18 15.36 -1.78
N LEU A 108 0.52 15.59 -2.88
CA LEU A 108 1.53 16.62 -3.10
C LEU A 108 1.22 17.30 -4.44
N THR A 109 1.27 18.62 -4.48
CA THR A 109 1.07 19.38 -5.71
C THR A 109 2.38 19.52 -6.48
N LYS A 110 2.28 19.43 -7.81
CA LYS A 110 3.39 19.68 -8.73
C LYS A 110 3.56 21.19 -8.95
N PRO A 111 4.79 21.70 -9.11
CA PRO A 111 6.06 20.97 -9.00
C PRO A 111 6.35 20.53 -7.55
N VAL A 112 6.84 19.30 -7.38
CA VAL A 112 7.09 18.74 -6.05
C VAL A 112 8.26 19.47 -5.38
N ARG A 113 7.97 20.20 -4.31
CA ARG A 113 8.98 20.92 -3.53
C ARG A 113 9.58 20.02 -2.46
N PHE A 114 10.89 20.08 -2.28
CA PHE A 114 11.62 19.26 -1.32
C PHE A 114 11.08 19.41 0.12
N GLU A 115 10.72 20.62 0.54
CA GLU A 115 10.17 20.91 1.88
C GLU A 115 8.88 20.14 2.13
N HIS A 116 7.96 20.15 1.17
CA HIS A 116 6.68 19.45 1.27
C HIS A 116 6.86 17.94 1.17
N LEU A 117 7.71 17.49 0.25
CA LEU A 117 8.04 16.06 0.12
C LEU A 117 8.63 15.54 1.43
N LYS A 118 9.62 16.22 1.99
CA LYS A 118 10.26 15.85 3.26
C LYS A 118 9.23 15.76 4.39
N ALA A 119 8.36 16.76 4.53
CA ALA A 119 7.32 16.75 5.56
C ALA A 119 6.37 15.55 5.42
N LYS A 120 5.98 15.20 4.18
CA LYS A 120 5.15 14.02 3.93
C LYS A 120 5.89 12.70 4.19
N LEU A 121 7.17 12.61 3.80
CA LEU A 121 7.99 11.43 4.10
C LEU A 121 8.13 11.23 5.61
N GLU A 122 8.40 12.28 6.37
CA GLU A 122 8.47 12.22 7.84
C GLU A 122 7.12 11.83 8.44
N LEU A 123 6.00 12.33 7.91
CA LEU A 123 4.67 11.98 8.38
C LEU A 123 4.32 10.50 8.15
N TRP A 124 4.61 9.98 6.96
CA TRP A 124 4.11 8.66 6.51
C TRP A 124 5.10 7.51 6.70
N LEU A 125 6.41 7.79 6.81
CA LEU A 125 7.45 6.77 7.04
C LEU A 125 7.91 6.67 8.49
N THR A 126 7.39 7.51 9.40
CA THR A 126 7.70 7.33 10.83
C THR A 126 7.04 6.05 11.32
N PRO A 127 7.81 5.08 11.85
CA PRO A 127 7.25 3.84 12.37
C PRO A 127 6.19 4.14 13.43
N THR A 128 4.99 3.61 13.24
CA THR A 128 3.96 3.67 14.28
C THR A 128 4.47 2.87 15.48
N ALA A 129 4.28 3.38 16.71
CA ALA A 129 4.84 2.78 17.92
C ALA A 129 4.55 1.27 18.09
N GLU A 130 3.44 0.77 17.54
CA GLU A 130 3.08 -0.66 17.54
C GLU A 130 4.03 -1.57 16.74
N GLN A 131 4.83 -1.03 15.82
CA GLN A 131 5.80 -1.80 15.03
C GLN A 131 7.14 -2.00 15.76
N ILE A 132 7.41 -1.23 16.81
CA ILE A 132 8.64 -1.31 17.61
C ILE A 132 8.55 -2.49 18.60
N ASP A 133 7.39 -2.68 19.23
CA ASP A 133 7.19 -3.74 20.24
C ASP A 133 7.22 -5.16 19.64
N ALA A 134 6.82 -5.33 18.38
CA ALA A 134 6.83 -6.64 17.71
C ALA A 134 8.25 -7.11 17.32
N HIS A 135 9.22 -6.20 17.20
CA HIS A 135 10.60 -6.53 16.84
C HIS A 135 11.42 -6.97 18.08
N ASP A 136 11.18 -6.34 19.24
CA ASP A 136 11.90 -6.64 20.49
C ASP A 136 11.43 -7.93 21.18
N ALA A 137 10.17 -8.33 21.02
CA ALA A 137 9.64 -9.57 21.61
C ALA A 137 10.29 -10.87 21.05
N SER A 138 11.02 -10.77 19.93
CA SER A 138 11.75 -11.89 19.33
C SER A 138 13.17 -12.09 19.89
N HIS A 139 13.71 -11.13 20.65
CA HIS A 139 15.07 -11.21 21.23
C HIS A 139 15.11 -11.60 22.71
N SER A 140 13.96 -11.70 23.40
CA SER A 140 13.88 -12.09 24.81
C SER A 140 13.46 -13.56 25.02
N ARG A 141 14.09 -14.49 24.30
CA ARG A 141 14.01 -15.94 24.57
C ARG A 141 15.38 -16.61 24.39
N ASN A 142 16.40 -16.09 25.08
CA ASN A 142 17.57 -16.90 25.47
C ASN A 142 18.40 -16.15 26.53
N SER A 143 18.05 -16.33 27.81
CA SER A 143 18.95 -16.10 28.95
C SER A 143 18.52 -16.99 30.10
#